data_AF-A0A445K6Q2-F1
#
_entry.id   AF-A0A445K6Q2-F1
#
_cell.length_a   1.000
_cell.length_b   1.000
_cell.length_c   1.000
_cell.angle_alpha   90.00
_cell.angle_beta   90.00
_cell.angle_gamma   90.00
#
_symmetry.space_group_name_H-M   'P 1'
#
loop_
_entity.id
_entity.type
_entity.pdbx_description
1 polymer ?
#
loop_
_entity_poly.entity_id
_entity_poly.type
_entity_poly.pdbx_seq_one_letter_code
_entity_poly.pdbx_strand_id
1 'polypeptide(L)'
;METHMALATSYMTLAPKYCCVQKRSFIVTSGLSSAFKPILRALPQIPRQIDASKTFTDIKSKFLNAVVDSAFEFVDQLVLPSQNNFAPVEELGEPVAITYIEGDIPDHFPEGVFIRNGPNPLFGGLKSSKSILGRTNSVWVEGEGMLHALYFKRESDNGCCTIVYNNRYVETETYKLEKQSIKPLFLPAVKGDTFAVLSSMLLNGLRFGQLNKDYSNTNVFEHSGKFYSVSENHIPQEIDIFTLNTLKYWDVNGAWNRPFASHPKKVPGTGELVIFGVDATKPYLEIGIVSADGKELVHKEDIKLDRCSLCHDIGITSRYIVILDLPLIVDSNRLLKRGPLIKYEKEEYARIGIMPLYGDENSIQWFEVEPNSTFHIINSFEDGHEVVLWGCRALDSIIPGPEDGLNESKLFSRCYEWRLNMKSGEVKEKYLTGPEKFMDFPVINASFTGIKNRYGYTQVVDPAASYSADIPKYGALAKLYFGEPCSEFPVGETQQEELIRVEYHTFERNVFCTGSAFVPKEGGIEEDDGWIITFVHNEDTGISQVGQFMCSYN
;
A
#
# COMPACT_ATOMS: atom_id res chain seq x y z
N MET A 1 27.15 16.19 -37.19
CA MET A 1 27.36 14.79 -37.63
C MET A 1 26.53 13.96 -36.68
N GLU A 2 25.25 13.84 -37.03
CA GLU A 2 24.21 13.21 -36.22
C GLU A 2 24.47 11.70 -36.18
N THR A 3 24.49 11.15 -34.97
CA THR A 3 24.49 9.70 -34.78
C THR A 3 23.23 9.39 -33.99
N HIS A 4 22.24 8.84 -34.69
CA HIS A 4 21.02 8.30 -34.09
C HIS A 4 21.38 7.11 -33.18
N MET A 5 20.95 7.19 -31.92
CA MET A 5 21.01 6.10 -30.96
C MET A 5 19.80 5.18 -31.16
N ALA A 6 20.04 3.89 -31.33
CA ALA A 6 19.00 2.86 -31.37
C ALA A 6 18.64 2.44 -29.93
N LEU A 7 17.34 2.51 -29.62
CA LEU A 7 16.71 2.08 -28.37
C LEU A 7 16.24 0.62 -28.51
N ALA A 8 16.38 -0.17 -27.45
CA ALA A 8 15.59 -1.38 -27.26
C ALA A 8 14.65 -1.12 -26.06
N THR A 9 13.39 -0.84 -26.38
CA THR A 9 12.32 -0.63 -25.40
C THR A 9 11.27 -1.69 -25.64
N SER A 10 10.92 -2.43 -24.59
CA SER A 10 9.97 -3.56 -24.65
C SER A 10 8.64 -3.17 -24.00
N TYR A 11 7.56 -3.16 -24.77
CA TYR A 11 6.20 -2.79 -24.33
C TYR A 11 5.21 -3.96 -24.63
N MET A 12 4.46 -4.44 -23.64
CA MET A 12 3.55 -5.62 -23.74
C MET A 12 2.05 -5.24 -23.81
N THR A 13 1.32 -5.48 -24.91
CA THR A 13 -0.12 -5.10 -25.01
C THR A 13 -1.11 -6.24 -24.70
N LEU A 14 -2.15 -5.98 -23.89
CA LEU A 14 -3.33 -6.83 -23.63
C LEU A 14 -4.61 -6.24 -24.27
N ALA A 15 -5.36 -7.06 -25.02
CA ALA A 15 -6.72 -6.72 -25.50
C ALA A 15 -7.72 -7.85 -25.16
N PRO A 16 -8.92 -7.57 -24.64
CA PRO A 16 -9.87 -8.61 -24.28
C PRO A 16 -10.79 -9.01 -25.46
N LYS A 17 -11.07 -10.31 -25.59
CA LYS A 17 -12.15 -10.85 -26.45
C LYS A 17 -13.19 -11.59 -25.61
N TYR A 18 -14.45 -11.18 -25.77
CA TYR A 18 -15.65 -11.79 -25.20
C TYR A 18 -15.97 -13.18 -25.80
N CYS A 19 -16.41 -14.13 -24.96
CA CYS A 19 -17.29 -15.21 -25.42
C CYS A 19 -18.15 -15.83 -24.30
N CYS A 20 -19.47 -15.84 -24.54
CA CYS A 20 -20.52 -16.49 -23.74
C CYS A 20 -20.59 -18.01 -23.99
N VAL A 21 -20.83 -18.82 -22.96
CA VAL A 21 -21.51 -20.13 -23.11
C VAL A 21 -22.38 -20.49 -21.89
N GLN A 22 -23.61 -20.96 -22.18
CA GLN A 22 -24.65 -21.51 -21.32
C GLN A 22 -24.41 -22.97 -20.88
N LYS A 23 -25.06 -23.38 -19.76
CA LYS A 23 -25.88 -24.61 -19.53
C LYS A 23 -25.99 -24.86 -18.02
N ARG A 24 -26.89 -25.67 -17.44
CA ARG A 24 -28.28 -26.14 -17.66
C ARG A 24 -28.68 -26.82 -16.34
N SER A 25 -29.96 -26.85 -16.02
CA SER A 25 -30.54 -27.41 -14.79
C SER A 25 -30.68 -28.94 -14.79
N PHE A 26 -30.70 -29.54 -13.59
CA PHE A 26 -31.10 -30.93 -13.35
C PHE A 26 -32.37 -31.00 -12.47
N ILE A 27 -33.29 -31.86 -12.89
CA ILE A 27 -34.55 -32.26 -12.23
C ILE A 27 -34.36 -33.68 -11.71
N VAL A 28 -34.89 -33.98 -10.52
CA VAL A 28 -35.20 -35.36 -10.10
C VAL A 28 -36.62 -35.39 -9.53
N THR A 29 -37.42 -36.34 -10.01
CA THR A 29 -38.79 -36.65 -9.60
C THR A 29 -38.92 -38.10 -9.10
N SER A 30 -40.10 -38.40 -8.55
CA SER A 30 -40.68 -39.70 -8.09
C SER A 30 -40.62 -39.93 -6.58
N GLY A 31 -41.66 -40.37 -5.88
CA GLY A 31 -43.02 -40.81 -6.24
C GLY A 31 -43.81 -41.18 -4.96
N LEU A 32 -45.14 -41.11 -5.05
CA LEU A 32 -46.15 -41.21 -3.96
C LEU A 32 -46.39 -42.62 -3.38
N SER A 33 -46.96 -42.72 -2.17
CA SER A 33 -48.36 -43.22 -1.96
C SER A 33 -48.82 -43.35 -0.48
N SER A 34 -50.06 -42.85 -0.21
CA SER A 34 -51.16 -43.25 0.72
C SER A 34 -50.90 -43.76 2.15
N ALA A 35 -51.76 -43.64 3.17
CA ALA A 35 -52.90 -42.81 3.62
C ALA A 35 -53.33 -43.41 5.00
N PHE A 36 -54.15 -42.68 5.77
CA PHE A 36 -54.88 -43.04 7.02
C PHE A 36 -54.34 -42.53 8.38
N LYS A 37 -55.17 -41.67 9.00
CA LYS A 37 -55.27 -41.27 10.43
C LYS A 37 -56.42 -42.10 11.07
N PRO A 38 -56.60 -42.25 12.41
CA PRO A 38 -56.60 -41.09 13.34
C PRO A 38 -56.25 -41.30 14.85
N ILE A 39 -56.01 -40.14 15.50
CA ILE A 39 -56.29 -39.75 16.90
C ILE A 39 -55.37 -40.20 18.08
N LEU A 40 -54.89 -39.15 18.78
CA LEU A 40 -54.43 -39.03 20.18
C LEU A 40 -53.16 -39.78 20.64
N ARG A 41 -52.01 -39.10 20.49
CA ARG A 41 -51.00 -38.91 21.56
C ARG A 41 -50.27 -37.60 21.31
N ALA A 42 -50.76 -36.52 21.93
CA ALA A 42 -50.05 -35.25 21.98
C ALA A 42 -48.95 -35.34 23.03
N LEU A 43 -47.69 -35.35 22.57
CA LEU A 43 -46.52 -34.69 23.16
C LEU A 43 -45.30 -35.04 22.28
N PRO A 44 -44.97 -34.24 21.25
CA PRO A 44 -43.62 -34.23 20.71
C PRO A 44 -42.78 -33.32 21.59
N GLN A 45 -41.69 -33.89 22.09
CA GLN A 45 -40.65 -33.17 22.80
C GLN A 45 -40.20 -31.96 21.98
N ILE A 46 -40.22 -30.79 22.63
CA ILE A 46 -39.55 -29.59 22.14
C ILE A 46 -38.06 -29.92 22.05
N PRO A 47 -37.39 -29.76 20.89
CA PRO A 47 -35.93 -29.73 20.88
C PRO A 47 -35.47 -28.47 21.62
N ARG A 48 -34.96 -28.66 22.83
CA ARG A 48 -34.19 -27.66 23.58
C ARG A 48 -32.86 -27.44 22.86
N GLN A 49 -32.72 -26.29 22.22
CA GLN A 49 -31.70 -25.26 22.46
C GLN A 49 -31.74 -24.33 21.24
N ILE A 50 -32.68 -23.39 21.26
CA ILE A 50 -32.44 -22.14 20.55
C ILE A 50 -31.32 -21.48 21.34
N ASP A 51 -30.15 -21.38 20.74
CA ASP A 51 -29.06 -20.58 21.30
C ASP A 51 -29.54 -19.13 21.32
N ALA A 52 -30.08 -18.72 22.47
CA ALA A 52 -30.70 -17.41 22.65
C ALA A 52 -29.69 -16.29 22.42
N SER A 53 -28.40 -16.53 22.67
CA SER A 53 -27.32 -15.59 22.41
C SER A 53 -27.11 -15.40 20.91
N LYS A 54 -27.03 -16.49 20.15
CA LYS A 54 -26.93 -16.46 18.68
C LYS A 54 -28.15 -15.79 18.05
N THR A 55 -29.34 -16.16 18.51
CA THR A 55 -30.61 -15.62 18.01
C THR A 55 -30.75 -14.12 18.30
N PHE A 56 -30.33 -13.67 19.50
CA PHE A 56 -30.35 -12.25 19.86
C PHE A 56 -29.34 -11.44 19.04
N THR A 57 -28.15 -12.00 18.80
CA THR A 57 -27.11 -11.40 17.94
C THR A 57 -27.61 -11.25 16.51
N ASP A 58 -28.27 -12.27 15.97
CA ASP A 58 -28.86 -12.25 14.62
C ASP A 58 -29.97 -11.20 14.49
N ILE A 59 -30.85 -11.08 15.50
CA ILE A 59 -31.93 -10.07 15.52
C ILE A 59 -31.33 -8.67 15.60
N LYS A 60 -30.33 -8.44 16.45
CA LYS A 60 -29.62 -7.17 16.57
C LYS A 60 -28.99 -6.77 15.24
N SER A 61 -28.27 -7.70 14.59
CA SER A 61 -27.62 -7.45 13.30
C SER A 61 -28.64 -7.09 12.21
N LYS A 62 -29.73 -7.86 12.09
CA LYS A 62 -30.83 -7.57 11.14
C LYS A 62 -31.47 -6.21 11.38
N PHE A 63 -31.73 -5.86 12.65
CA PHE A 63 -32.28 -4.56 13.00
C PHE A 63 -31.34 -3.41 12.62
N LEU A 64 -30.05 -3.52 12.97
CA LEU A 64 -29.07 -2.49 12.63
C LEU A 64 -28.86 -2.36 11.11
N ASN A 65 -28.88 -3.46 10.38
CA ASN A 65 -28.84 -3.44 8.91
C ASN A 65 -30.07 -2.73 8.33
N ALA A 66 -31.27 -3.01 8.85
CA ALA A 66 -32.49 -2.32 8.42
C ALA A 66 -32.46 -0.81 8.74
N VAL A 67 -31.85 -0.42 9.86
CA VAL A 67 -31.63 1.01 10.19
C VAL A 67 -30.70 1.66 9.16
N VAL A 68 -29.58 1.01 8.83
CA VAL A 68 -28.64 1.54 7.84
C VAL A 68 -29.29 1.64 6.46
N ASP A 69 -29.98 0.60 6.03
CA ASP A 69 -30.66 0.54 4.73
C ASP A 69 -31.77 1.59 4.57
N SER A 70 -32.38 2.01 5.69
CA SER A 70 -33.41 3.04 5.72
C SER A 70 -32.84 4.46 5.78
N ALA A 71 -31.72 4.65 6.48
CA ALA A 71 -31.18 5.97 6.80
C ALA A 71 -29.99 6.41 5.94
N PHE A 72 -29.32 5.47 5.27
CA PHE A 72 -28.12 5.70 4.48
C PHE A 72 -28.30 5.19 3.05
N GLU A 73 -27.92 6.04 2.11
CA GLU A 73 -27.92 5.74 0.68
C GLU A 73 -26.46 5.63 0.21
N PHE A 74 -26.10 4.47 -0.36
CA PHE A 74 -24.82 4.31 -1.05
C PHE A 74 -24.89 4.96 -2.43
N VAL A 75 -23.87 5.75 -2.75
CA VAL A 75 -23.75 6.47 -4.03
C VAL A 75 -22.39 6.15 -4.63
N ASP A 76 -22.35 5.91 -5.93
CA ASP A 76 -21.09 5.72 -6.64
C ASP A 76 -20.31 7.04 -6.70
N GLN A 77 -19.01 6.98 -6.39
CA GLN A 77 -18.14 8.12 -6.67
C GLN A 77 -17.90 8.23 -8.17
N LEU A 78 -17.89 9.46 -8.67
CA LEU A 78 -17.63 9.71 -10.08
C LEU A 78 -16.18 9.34 -10.40
N VAL A 79 -15.98 8.44 -11.35
CA VAL A 79 -14.67 8.16 -11.95
C VAL A 79 -14.56 9.04 -13.20
N LEU A 80 -13.63 9.99 -13.19
CA LEU A 80 -13.37 10.82 -14.37
C LEU A 80 -12.80 9.96 -15.51
N PRO A 81 -12.97 10.35 -16.78
CA PRO A 81 -12.29 9.65 -17.89
C PRO A 81 -10.76 9.60 -17.69
N SER A 82 -10.18 10.66 -17.12
CA SER A 82 -8.77 10.74 -16.72
C SER A 82 -8.42 9.85 -15.52
N GLN A 83 -9.36 9.13 -14.93
CA GLN A 83 -9.15 8.19 -13.83
C GLN A 83 -9.49 6.75 -14.23
N ASN A 84 -9.63 6.45 -15.53
CA ASN A 84 -10.06 5.12 -15.99
C ASN A 84 -9.15 3.99 -15.48
N ASN A 85 -7.84 4.21 -15.36
CA ASN A 85 -6.90 3.22 -14.82
C ASN A 85 -7.05 2.96 -13.30
N PHE A 86 -7.85 3.77 -12.59
CA PHE A 86 -8.19 3.58 -11.18
C PHE A 86 -9.51 2.82 -11.00
N ALA A 87 -10.20 2.47 -12.10
CA ALA A 87 -11.37 1.61 -12.04
C ALA A 87 -10.95 0.18 -11.63
N PRO A 88 -11.79 -0.55 -10.88
CA PRO A 88 -11.49 -1.92 -10.50
C PRO A 88 -11.43 -2.82 -11.74
N VAL A 89 -10.57 -3.85 -11.69
CA VAL A 89 -10.54 -4.91 -12.70
C VAL A 89 -11.08 -6.22 -12.13
N GLU A 90 -11.52 -7.10 -13.03
CA GLU A 90 -12.06 -8.41 -12.65
C GLU A 90 -10.94 -9.36 -12.20
N GLU A 91 -11.29 -10.26 -11.28
CA GLU A 91 -10.42 -11.39 -10.92
C GLU A 91 -10.42 -12.42 -12.06
N LEU A 92 -9.25 -12.86 -12.48
CA LEU A 92 -9.11 -13.89 -13.52
C LEU A 92 -9.58 -15.25 -13.01
N GLY A 93 -10.28 -16.01 -13.84
CA GLY A 93 -10.65 -17.40 -13.50
C GLY A 93 -9.43 -18.32 -13.40
N GLU A 94 -8.44 -18.12 -14.26
CA GLU A 94 -7.21 -18.91 -14.37
C GLU A 94 -6.01 -18.04 -14.76
N PRO A 95 -4.77 -18.44 -14.43
CA PRO A 95 -3.58 -17.73 -14.88
C PRO A 95 -3.47 -17.68 -16.41
N VAL A 96 -3.00 -16.56 -16.93
CA VAL A 96 -2.89 -16.29 -18.37
C VAL A 96 -1.42 -16.30 -18.79
N ALA A 97 -1.07 -17.10 -19.79
CA ALA A 97 0.27 -17.07 -20.38
C ALA A 97 0.46 -15.79 -21.20
N ILE A 98 1.59 -15.12 -21.01
CA ILE A 98 1.98 -13.95 -21.79
C ILE A 98 2.64 -14.44 -23.08
N THR A 99 1.97 -14.23 -24.21
CA THR A 99 2.41 -14.74 -25.52
C THR A 99 3.10 -13.70 -26.39
N TYR A 100 3.01 -12.42 -26.03
CA TYR A 100 3.60 -11.33 -26.79
C TYR A 100 4.61 -10.59 -25.91
N ILE A 101 5.86 -10.60 -26.35
CA ILE A 101 6.98 -9.88 -25.75
C ILE A 101 7.56 -9.04 -26.89
N GLU A 102 7.58 -7.73 -26.71
CA GLU A 102 8.34 -6.82 -27.56
C GLU A 102 9.75 -6.73 -27.00
N GLY A 103 10.79 -6.76 -27.84
CA GLY A 103 12.19 -6.86 -27.38
C GLY A 103 12.55 -8.24 -26.83
N ASP A 104 13.62 -8.31 -26.04
CA ASP A 104 14.17 -9.55 -25.49
C ASP A 104 14.22 -9.50 -23.95
N ILE A 105 13.88 -10.61 -23.29
CA ILE A 105 14.13 -10.79 -21.85
C ILE A 105 15.61 -11.19 -21.69
N PRO A 106 16.42 -10.42 -20.95
CA PRO A 106 17.85 -10.71 -20.81
C PRO A 106 18.13 -12.11 -20.27
N ASP A 107 19.18 -12.76 -20.78
CA ASP A 107 19.58 -14.14 -20.39
C ASP A 107 19.84 -14.30 -18.88
N HIS A 108 20.24 -13.23 -18.21
CA HIS A 108 20.53 -13.22 -16.76
C HIS A 108 19.38 -12.66 -15.91
N PHE A 109 18.21 -12.41 -16.50
CA PHE A 109 17.03 -12.05 -15.70
C PHE A 109 16.61 -13.25 -14.85
N PRO A 110 16.46 -13.11 -13.52
CA PRO A 110 16.24 -14.24 -12.63
C PRO A 110 14.85 -14.85 -12.81
N GLU A 111 14.73 -16.14 -12.49
CA GLU A 111 13.43 -16.75 -12.22
C GLU A 111 12.84 -16.16 -10.93
N GLY A 112 11.51 -16.03 -10.88
CA GLY A 112 10.87 -15.48 -9.69
C GLY A 112 9.46 -14.98 -9.93
N VAL A 113 8.95 -14.23 -8.94
CA VAL A 113 7.61 -13.65 -8.98
C VAL A 113 7.72 -12.15 -8.76
N PHE A 114 7.25 -11.37 -9.74
CA PHE A 114 7.01 -9.95 -9.55
C PHE A 114 5.55 -9.78 -9.14
N ILE A 115 5.33 -9.36 -7.89
CA ILE A 115 3.99 -9.21 -7.31
C ILE A 115 3.76 -7.77 -6.87
N ARG A 116 2.56 -7.25 -7.14
CA ARG A 116 2.08 -5.94 -6.71
C ARG A 116 0.73 -6.10 -6.01
N ASN A 117 0.49 -5.28 -5.00
CA ASN A 117 -0.82 -5.12 -4.37
C ASN A 117 -1.43 -3.74 -4.71
N GLY A 118 -2.73 -3.61 -4.58
CA GLY A 118 -3.40 -2.32 -4.75
C GLY A 118 -4.90 -2.40 -4.39
N PRO A 119 -5.55 -1.24 -4.18
CA PRO A 119 -6.99 -1.17 -3.98
C PRO A 119 -7.74 -1.55 -5.26
N ASN A 120 -8.74 -2.43 -5.13
CA ASN A 120 -9.63 -2.83 -6.21
C ASN A 120 -11.07 -2.95 -5.69
N PRO A 121 -11.85 -1.85 -5.65
CA PRO A 121 -13.17 -1.84 -5.02
C PRO A 121 -14.17 -2.86 -5.60
N LEU A 122 -14.75 -3.70 -4.75
CA LEU A 122 -15.60 -4.84 -5.14
C LEU A 122 -16.88 -4.45 -5.92
N PHE A 123 -17.46 -3.29 -5.61
CA PHE A 123 -18.77 -2.89 -6.14
C PHE A 123 -18.67 -1.93 -7.33
N GLY A 124 -17.70 -2.10 -8.20
CA GLY A 124 -17.55 -1.27 -9.42
C GLY A 124 -17.00 0.13 -9.18
N GLY A 125 -16.32 0.35 -8.04
CA GLY A 125 -15.65 1.60 -7.71
C GLY A 125 -15.82 2.04 -6.26
N LEU A 126 -15.17 3.15 -5.91
CA LEU A 126 -15.27 3.77 -4.59
C LEU A 126 -16.69 4.25 -4.30
N LYS A 127 -17.09 4.20 -3.03
CA LYS A 127 -18.44 4.54 -2.59
C LYS A 127 -18.47 5.80 -1.74
N SER A 128 -19.56 6.52 -1.84
CA SER A 128 -20.01 7.51 -0.87
C SER A 128 -21.21 6.96 -0.13
N SER A 129 -21.49 7.52 1.05
CA SER A 129 -22.75 7.33 1.74
C SER A 129 -23.39 8.68 2.03
N LYS A 130 -24.71 8.78 1.86
CA LYS A 130 -25.50 9.98 2.15
C LYS A 130 -26.57 9.65 3.19
N SER A 131 -26.74 10.52 4.17
CA SER A 131 -27.79 10.41 5.19
C SER A 131 -28.25 11.79 5.64
N ILE A 132 -29.23 11.84 6.55
CA ILE A 132 -29.62 13.09 7.24
C ILE A 132 -28.49 13.68 8.10
N LEU A 133 -27.47 12.88 8.42
CA LEU A 133 -26.33 13.28 9.23
C LEU A 133 -25.17 13.87 8.39
N GLY A 134 -25.33 13.87 7.06
CA GLY A 134 -24.33 14.33 6.11
C GLY A 134 -23.88 13.24 5.14
N ARG A 135 -22.76 13.50 4.47
CA ARG A 135 -22.13 12.64 3.47
C ARG A 135 -20.77 12.12 3.96
N THR A 136 -20.48 10.86 3.68
CA THR A 136 -19.13 10.29 3.76
C THR A 136 -18.67 9.79 2.41
N ASN A 137 -17.36 9.77 2.20
CA ASN A 137 -16.70 9.32 0.99
C ASN A 137 -15.58 8.37 1.36
N SER A 138 -15.42 7.30 0.58
CA SER A 138 -14.15 6.59 0.55
C SER A 138 -13.05 7.49 -0.02
N VAL A 139 -11.83 7.36 0.48
CA VAL A 139 -10.63 7.98 -0.07
C VAL A 139 -10.01 7.09 -1.15
N TRP A 140 -9.15 7.66 -1.99
CA TRP A 140 -8.60 6.98 -3.17
C TRP A 140 -7.71 5.76 -2.86
N VAL A 141 -7.18 5.67 -1.64
CA VAL A 141 -6.36 4.54 -1.16
C VAL A 141 -7.19 3.39 -0.58
N GLU A 142 -8.51 3.57 -0.41
CA GLU A 142 -9.41 2.53 0.09
C GLU A 142 -9.87 1.59 -1.04
N GLY A 143 -10.22 0.37 -0.68
CA GLY A 143 -10.67 -0.66 -1.61
C GLY A 143 -10.04 -2.01 -1.27
N GLU A 144 -10.74 -3.09 -1.58
CA GLU A 144 -10.29 -4.44 -1.26
C GLU A 144 -8.95 -4.73 -1.97
N GLY A 145 -8.01 -5.38 -1.31
CA GLY A 145 -6.71 -5.69 -1.87
C GLY A 145 -6.80 -6.68 -3.02
N MET A 146 -6.12 -6.38 -4.13
CA MET A 146 -5.94 -7.33 -5.22
C MET A 146 -4.46 -7.47 -5.57
N LEU A 147 -4.02 -8.71 -5.56
CA LEU A 147 -2.67 -9.11 -5.95
C LEU A 147 -2.61 -9.26 -7.46
N HIS A 148 -1.53 -8.75 -8.05
CA HIS A 148 -1.17 -8.94 -9.45
C HIS A 148 0.22 -9.57 -9.49
N ALA A 149 0.36 -10.77 -10.04
CA ALA A 149 1.62 -11.49 -10.06
C ALA A 149 2.02 -11.89 -11.49
N LEU A 150 3.29 -11.69 -11.80
CA LEU A 150 3.98 -12.24 -12.97
C LEU A 150 5.00 -13.28 -12.53
N TYR A 151 4.87 -14.48 -13.08
CA TYR A 151 5.74 -15.61 -12.82
C TYR A 151 6.73 -15.76 -13.97
N PHE A 152 8.02 -15.62 -13.67
CA PHE A 152 9.11 -15.78 -14.62
C PHE A 152 9.74 -17.15 -14.42
N LYS A 153 9.71 -17.99 -15.45
CA LYS A 153 10.29 -19.33 -15.43
C LYS A 153 11.13 -19.57 -16.67
N ARG A 154 12.32 -20.13 -16.53
CA ARG A 154 13.17 -20.56 -17.64
C ARG A 154 12.93 -22.03 -17.92
N GLU A 155 12.77 -22.35 -19.19
CA GLU A 155 12.73 -23.73 -19.64
C GLU A 155 14.15 -24.31 -19.73
N SER A 156 14.34 -25.50 -19.15
CA SER A 156 15.66 -26.16 -19.07
C SER A 156 16.23 -26.57 -20.43
N ASP A 157 15.38 -26.72 -21.45
CA ASP A 157 15.75 -27.35 -22.72
C ASP A 157 16.17 -26.34 -23.81
N ASN A 158 15.70 -25.09 -23.75
CA ASN A 158 15.92 -24.07 -24.78
C ASN A 158 16.29 -22.68 -24.23
N GLY A 159 16.31 -22.49 -22.90
CA GLY A 159 16.58 -21.20 -22.26
C GLY A 159 15.46 -20.15 -22.39
N CYS A 160 14.33 -20.49 -23.00
CA CYS A 160 13.19 -19.60 -23.20
C CYS A 160 12.54 -19.24 -21.87
N CYS A 161 12.23 -17.96 -21.68
CA CYS A 161 11.49 -17.49 -20.51
C CYS A 161 9.99 -17.57 -20.78
N THR A 162 9.28 -18.38 -20.01
CA THR A 162 7.82 -18.39 -19.96
C THR A 162 7.36 -17.42 -18.87
N ILE A 163 6.43 -16.54 -19.24
CA ILE A 163 5.80 -15.60 -18.33
C ILE A 163 4.32 -15.92 -18.18
N VAL A 164 3.84 -16.01 -16.95
CA VAL A 164 2.42 -16.19 -16.63
C VAL A 164 1.95 -15.05 -15.75
N TYR A 165 0.77 -14.50 -16.03
CA TYR A 165 0.11 -13.48 -15.24
C TYR A 165 -1.08 -14.07 -14.48
N ASN A 166 -1.28 -13.64 -13.24
CA ASN A 166 -2.49 -13.95 -12.48
C ASN A 166 -2.87 -12.77 -11.58
N ASN A 167 -4.16 -12.64 -11.24
CA ASN A 167 -4.61 -11.76 -10.19
C ASN A 167 -5.63 -12.46 -9.27
N ARG A 168 -5.62 -12.10 -7.99
CA ARG A 168 -6.57 -12.59 -6.98
C ARG A 168 -6.85 -11.52 -5.94
N TYR A 169 -8.08 -11.44 -5.48
CA TYR A 169 -8.41 -10.70 -4.28
C TYR A 169 -7.76 -11.33 -3.05
N VAL A 170 -7.37 -10.47 -2.11
CA VAL A 170 -7.03 -10.89 -0.76
C VAL A 170 -8.33 -11.10 0.03
N GLU A 171 -8.60 -12.33 0.43
CA GLU A 171 -9.86 -12.70 1.07
C GLU A 171 -9.86 -12.37 2.57
N THR A 172 -9.87 -11.09 2.89
CA THR A 172 -10.11 -10.60 4.26
C THR A 172 -11.50 -11.01 4.75
N GLU A 173 -11.72 -11.02 6.07
CA GLU A 173 -13.05 -11.37 6.60
C GLU A 173 -14.13 -10.37 6.12
N THR A 174 -13.80 -9.09 6.01
CA THR A 174 -14.73 -8.09 5.46
C THR A 174 -14.99 -8.28 3.97
N TYR A 175 -13.97 -8.67 3.20
CA TYR A 175 -14.15 -9.05 1.80
C TYR A 175 -15.09 -10.25 1.66
N LYS A 176 -14.90 -11.31 2.46
CA LYS A 176 -15.76 -12.52 2.42
C LYS A 176 -17.22 -12.18 2.74
N LEU A 177 -17.46 -11.27 3.69
CA LEU A 177 -18.79 -10.78 4.03
C LEU A 177 -19.44 -10.04 2.86
N GLU A 178 -18.70 -9.15 2.20
CA GLU A 178 -19.25 -8.34 1.11
C GLU A 178 -19.33 -9.06 -0.25
N LYS A 179 -18.44 -10.02 -0.54
CA LYS A 179 -18.48 -10.87 -1.75
C LYS A 179 -19.79 -11.65 -1.87
N GLN A 180 -20.43 -11.97 -0.75
CA GLN A 180 -21.72 -12.66 -0.69
C GLN A 180 -22.92 -11.71 -0.79
N SER A 181 -22.68 -10.40 -0.74
CA SER A 181 -23.71 -9.37 -0.76
C SER A 181 -23.94 -8.83 -2.17
N ILE A 182 -25.18 -8.41 -2.43
CA ILE A 182 -25.56 -7.73 -3.69
C ILE A 182 -25.26 -6.22 -3.66
N LYS A 183 -24.83 -5.70 -2.51
CA LYS A 183 -24.55 -4.27 -2.27
C LYS A 183 -23.46 -4.07 -1.22
N PRO A 184 -22.82 -2.88 -1.17
CA PRO A 184 -21.92 -2.53 -0.08
C PRO A 184 -22.58 -2.66 1.30
N LEU A 185 -21.81 -3.11 2.30
CA LEU A 185 -22.28 -3.28 3.69
C LEU A 185 -21.66 -2.24 4.62
N PHE A 186 -20.37 -1.97 4.47
CA PHE A 186 -19.65 -1.01 5.31
C PHE A 186 -19.84 0.42 4.81
N LEU A 187 -20.19 1.33 5.73
CA LEU A 187 -20.29 2.75 5.44
C LEU A 187 -18.88 3.36 5.39
N PRO A 188 -18.53 4.19 4.38
CA PRO A 188 -17.27 4.92 4.40
C PRO A 188 -17.15 5.78 5.65
N ALA A 189 -16.00 5.73 6.32
CA ALA A 189 -15.84 6.30 7.66
C ALA A 189 -14.52 7.07 7.85
N VAL A 190 -13.81 7.40 6.76
CA VAL A 190 -12.55 8.16 6.81
C VAL A 190 -12.76 9.64 6.49
N LYS A 191 -13.47 9.96 5.39
CA LYS A 191 -13.63 11.32 4.87
C LYS A 191 -15.10 11.71 4.77
N GLY A 192 -15.43 12.95 5.15
CA GLY A 192 -16.77 13.52 4.99
C GLY A 192 -17.23 14.38 6.16
N ASP A 193 -18.53 14.64 6.20
CA ASP A 193 -19.18 15.38 7.27
C ASP A 193 -18.99 14.68 8.61
N THR A 194 -18.55 15.41 9.62
CA THR A 194 -18.12 14.87 10.90
C THR A 194 -19.13 13.92 11.56
N PHE A 195 -20.42 14.31 11.61
CA PHE A 195 -21.45 13.47 12.22
C PHE A 195 -21.76 12.21 11.41
N ALA A 196 -21.67 12.29 10.08
CA ALA A 196 -21.84 11.14 9.21
C ALA A 196 -20.67 10.16 9.37
N VAL A 197 -19.43 10.66 9.47
CA VAL A 197 -18.22 9.86 9.76
C VAL A 197 -18.36 9.14 11.10
N LEU A 198 -18.64 9.88 12.18
CA LEU A 198 -18.79 9.29 13.53
C LEU A 198 -19.89 8.22 13.57
N SER A 199 -21.02 8.49 12.92
CA SER A 199 -22.15 7.55 12.86
C SER A 199 -21.81 6.31 12.04
N SER A 200 -21.08 6.48 10.93
CA SER A 200 -20.62 5.38 10.08
C SER A 200 -19.68 4.46 10.86
N MET A 201 -18.69 5.00 11.56
CA MET A 201 -17.78 4.23 12.43
C MET A 201 -18.55 3.46 13.51
N LEU A 202 -19.47 4.12 14.21
CA LEU A 202 -20.28 3.50 15.26
C LEU A 202 -21.16 2.37 14.71
N LEU A 203 -21.85 2.61 13.59
CA LEU A 203 -22.75 1.63 12.99
C LEU A 203 -21.99 0.46 12.36
N ASN A 204 -20.82 0.68 11.77
CA ASN A 204 -19.93 -0.40 11.36
C ASN A 204 -19.51 -1.24 12.56
N GLY A 205 -19.03 -0.60 13.64
CA GLY A 205 -18.62 -1.28 14.86
C GLY A 205 -19.74 -2.09 15.52
N LEU A 206 -20.95 -1.55 15.59
CA LEU A 206 -22.11 -2.25 16.17
C LEU A 206 -22.61 -3.43 15.33
N ARG A 207 -22.43 -3.38 13.99
CA ARG A 207 -22.89 -4.41 13.04
C ARG A 207 -21.87 -5.52 12.83
N PHE A 208 -20.59 -5.17 12.74
CA PHE A 208 -19.52 -6.06 12.29
C PHE A 208 -18.39 -6.23 13.31
N GLY A 209 -18.39 -5.46 14.41
CA GLY A 209 -17.29 -5.47 15.37
C GLY A 209 -16.04 -4.72 14.90
N GLN A 210 -16.10 -4.03 13.76
CA GLN A 210 -15.00 -3.30 13.14
C GLN A 210 -15.46 -1.92 12.69
N LEU A 211 -14.60 -0.91 12.83
CA LEU A 211 -14.95 0.48 12.50
C LEU A 211 -14.91 0.76 10.99
N ASN A 212 -13.99 0.08 10.28
CA ASN A 212 -13.76 0.17 8.84
C ASN A 212 -13.57 -1.23 8.27
N LYS A 213 -13.47 -1.35 6.94
CA LYS A 213 -13.15 -2.62 6.28
C LYS A 213 -11.68 -2.98 6.48
N ASP A 214 -11.37 -4.27 6.49
CA ASP A 214 -10.00 -4.76 6.41
C ASP A 214 -9.60 -4.84 4.93
N TYR A 215 -8.67 -3.98 4.50
CA TYR A 215 -8.37 -3.82 3.06
C TYR A 215 -7.28 -4.79 2.56
N SER A 216 -6.19 -4.94 3.30
CA SER A 216 -5.00 -5.70 2.86
C SER A 216 -4.52 -5.34 1.45
N ASN A 217 -4.46 -4.06 1.12
CA ASN A 217 -4.32 -3.56 -0.26
C ASN A 217 -3.02 -2.79 -0.54
N THR A 218 -2.16 -2.60 0.46
CA THR A 218 -1.11 -1.57 0.40
C THR A 218 0.23 -2.15 -0.06
N ASN A 219 0.66 -3.27 0.52
CA ASN A 219 1.95 -3.87 0.18
C ASN A 219 1.91 -5.42 0.23
N VAL A 220 2.95 -6.04 -0.32
CA VAL A 220 3.31 -7.46 -0.13
C VAL A 220 4.76 -7.52 0.32
N PHE A 221 5.04 -8.29 1.37
CA PHE A 221 6.40 -8.52 1.85
C PHE A 221 6.67 -9.99 2.15
N GLU A 222 7.95 -10.36 2.16
CA GLU A 222 8.42 -11.70 2.51
C GLU A 222 9.13 -11.68 3.85
N HIS A 223 8.82 -12.63 4.72
CA HIS A 223 9.57 -12.89 5.94
C HIS A 223 9.60 -14.39 6.25
N SER A 224 10.80 -14.92 6.56
CA SER A 224 11.02 -16.33 6.88
C SER A 224 10.40 -17.34 5.87
N GLY A 225 10.51 -17.05 4.58
CA GLY A 225 10.03 -17.89 3.48
C GLY A 225 8.51 -17.84 3.27
N LYS A 226 7.81 -16.91 3.93
CA LYS A 226 6.37 -16.70 3.81
C LYS A 226 6.10 -15.31 3.26
N PHE A 227 4.98 -15.17 2.57
CA PHE A 227 4.57 -13.93 1.92
C PHE A 227 3.30 -13.42 2.57
N TYR A 228 3.23 -12.12 2.76
CA TYR A 228 2.14 -11.47 3.48
C TYR A 228 1.62 -10.29 2.67
N SER A 229 0.31 -10.19 2.56
CA SER A 229 -0.38 -8.98 2.14
C SER A 229 -0.73 -8.13 3.37
N VAL A 230 -0.63 -6.82 3.25
CA VAL A 230 -0.79 -5.91 4.39
C VAL A 230 -1.44 -4.58 4.00
N SER A 231 -2.16 -4.00 4.97
CA SER A 231 -2.63 -2.61 4.97
C SER A 231 -2.60 -2.09 6.40
N GLU A 232 -2.37 -0.79 6.56
CA GLU A 232 -2.06 -0.13 7.83
C GLU A 232 -3.17 -0.26 8.90
N ASN A 233 -4.37 -0.66 8.49
CA ASN A 233 -5.54 -0.72 9.36
C ASN A 233 -5.85 -2.10 9.94
N HIS A 234 -5.07 -3.14 9.62
CA HIS A 234 -5.26 -4.50 10.13
C HIS A 234 -3.95 -5.28 10.26
N ILE A 235 -3.98 -6.48 10.83
CA ILE A 235 -2.82 -7.41 10.83
C ILE A 235 -2.60 -8.03 9.45
N PRO A 236 -1.35 -8.41 9.07
CA PRO A 236 -1.06 -8.96 7.76
C PRO A 236 -1.72 -10.32 7.55
N GLN A 237 -2.01 -10.64 6.29
CA GLN A 237 -2.58 -11.91 5.90
C GLN A 237 -1.57 -12.70 5.07
N GLU A 238 -1.25 -13.93 5.49
CA GLU A 238 -0.35 -14.82 4.77
C GLU A 238 -0.98 -15.18 3.41
N ILE A 239 -0.19 -15.20 2.35
CA ILE A 239 -0.60 -15.57 1.00
C ILE A 239 0.29 -16.67 0.46
N ASP A 240 -0.28 -17.59 -0.31
CA ASP A 240 0.50 -18.53 -1.10
C ASP A 240 0.99 -17.83 -2.37
N ILE A 241 2.30 -17.68 -2.52
CA ILE A 241 2.88 -16.87 -3.60
C ILE A 241 2.67 -17.45 -5.01
N PHE A 242 2.36 -18.74 -5.13
CA PHE A 242 2.20 -19.42 -6.42
C PHE A 242 0.75 -19.46 -6.89
N THR A 243 -0.19 -19.57 -5.95
CA THR A 243 -1.64 -19.64 -6.23
C THR A 243 -2.35 -18.32 -5.98
N LEU A 244 -1.73 -17.40 -5.23
CA LEU A 244 -2.29 -16.18 -4.67
C LEU A 244 -3.49 -16.43 -3.73
N ASN A 245 -3.63 -17.67 -3.22
CA ASN A 245 -4.65 -17.97 -2.23
C ASN A 245 -4.34 -17.27 -0.92
N THR A 246 -5.39 -16.70 -0.32
CA THR A 246 -5.30 -16.09 1.01
C THR A 246 -5.33 -17.18 2.07
N LEU A 247 -4.39 -17.11 3.01
CA LEU A 247 -4.24 -18.04 4.12
C LEU A 247 -4.69 -17.37 5.43
N LYS A 248 -3.97 -17.61 6.53
CA LYS A 248 -4.32 -17.09 7.86
C LYS A 248 -3.73 -15.69 8.08
N TYR A 249 -4.35 -14.96 9.00
CA TYR A 249 -3.71 -13.77 9.56
C TYR A 249 -2.44 -14.13 10.34
N TRP A 250 -1.49 -13.19 10.38
CA TRP A 250 -0.22 -13.32 11.08
C TRP A 250 -0.14 -12.34 12.24
N ASP A 251 -0.37 -12.87 13.44
CA ASP A 251 -0.35 -12.15 14.73
C ASP A 251 0.89 -12.49 15.57
N VAL A 252 1.92 -13.08 14.93
CA VAL A 252 3.17 -13.53 15.58
C VAL A 252 2.87 -14.42 16.79
N ASN A 253 2.05 -15.47 16.59
CA ASN A 253 1.61 -16.39 17.64
C ASN A 253 0.85 -15.69 18.79
N GLY A 254 0.07 -14.68 18.45
CA GLY A 254 -0.70 -13.85 19.38
C GLY A 254 0.11 -12.80 20.15
N ALA A 255 1.42 -12.66 19.86
CA ALA A 255 2.26 -11.64 20.49
C ALA A 255 2.01 -10.23 19.91
N TRP A 256 1.51 -10.14 18.68
CA TRP A 256 1.15 -8.90 18.02
C TRP A 256 -0.36 -8.72 17.94
N ASN A 257 -0.86 -7.57 18.37
CA ASN A 257 -2.29 -7.29 18.49
C ASN A 257 -2.66 -5.87 18.04
N ARG A 258 -1.84 -5.27 17.18
CA ARG A 258 -2.05 -3.93 16.62
C ARG A 258 -2.31 -3.99 15.12
N PRO A 259 -2.92 -2.95 14.54
CA PRO A 259 -2.79 -2.69 13.12
C PRO A 259 -1.31 -2.74 12.72
N PHE A 260 -1.00 -3.27 11.55
CA PHE A 260 0.37 -3.51 11.11
C PHE A 260 0.67 -2.58 9.94
N ALA A 261 1.64 -1.69 10.11
CA ALA A 261 2.02 -0.75 9.07
C ALA A 261 2.62 -1.46 7.85
N SER A 262 2.34 -0.93 6.67
CA SER A 262 2.57 -1.64 5.40
C SER A 262 4.04 -1.76 4.97
N HIS A 263 4.97 -1.14 5.71
CA HIS A 263 6.39 -1.09 5.36
C HIS A 263 7.30 -1.64 6.47
N PRO A 264 7.19 -2.94 6.81
CA PRO A 264 8.15 -3.57 7.71
C PRO A 264 9.54 -3.62 7.05
N LYS A 265 10.61 -3.60 7.85
CA LYS A 265 11.98 -3.59 7.34
C LYS A 265 12.83 -4.70 7.94
N LYS A 266 13.62 -5.38 7.11
CA LYS A 266 14.56 -6.40 7.59
C LYS A 266 15.84 -5.75 8.08
N VAL A 267 16.28 -6.12 9.27
CA VAL A 267 17.50 -5.64 9.89
C VAL A 267 18.72 -6.23 9.17
N PRO A 268 19.69 -5.40 8.73
CA PRO A 268 20.92 -5.85 8.10
C PRO A 268 21.67 -6.85 8.96
N GLY A 269 22.04 -7.99 8.38
CA GLY A 269 22.90 -9.00 9.01
C GLY A 269 22.22 -9.94 10.01
N THR A 270 21.08 -9.59 10.61
CA THR A 270 20.34 -10.49 11.52
C THR A 270 19.18 -11.21 10.83
N GLY A 271 18.57 -10.58 9.82
CA GLY A 271 17.37 -11.08 9.16
C GLY A 271 16.09 -10.93 9.98
N GLU A 272 16.16 -10.31 11.16
CA GLU A 272 14.98 -9.94 11.94
C GLU A 272 14.15 -8.87 11.21
N LEU A 273 12.85 -8.81 11.52
CA LEU A 273 11.92 -7.89 10.89
C LEU A 273 11.43 -6.85 11.90
N VAL A 274 11.73 -5.58 11.66
CA VAL A 274 11.12 -4.45 12.37
C VAL A 274 9.73 -4.23 11.81
N ILE A 275 8.75 -4.24 12.71
CA ILE A 275 7.33 -4.01 12.45
C ILE A 275 6.85 -2.88 13.35
N PHE A 276 5.74 -2.25 13.01
CA PHE A 276 5.12 -1.25 13.87
C PHE A 276 3.62 -1.13 13.60
N GLY A 277 2.92 -0.52 14.54
CA GLY A 277 1.48 -0.33 14.47
C GLY A 277 1.08 1.02 15.01
N VAL A 278 0.18 1.69 14.28
CA VAL A 278 -0.40 2.98 14.66
C VAL A 278 -1.87 2.78 15.01
N ASP A 279 -2.31 3.36 16.12
CA ASP A 279 -3.70 3.31 16.59
C ASP A 279 -4.17 4.72 16.95
N ALA A 280 -5.45 5.03 16.71
CA ALA A 280 -6.05 6.31 17.09
C ALA A 280 -6.28 6.45 18.61
N THR A 281 -5.96 5.40 19.38
CA THR A 281 -6.01 5.34 20.84
C THR A 281 -4.66 4.93 21.43
N LYS A 282 -4.37 5.32 22.68
CA LYS A 282 -3.09 4.97 23.31
C LYS A 282 -2.98 3.45 23.53
N PRO A 283 -1.79 2.87 23.34
CA PRO A 283 -0.58 3.48 22.79
C PRO A 283 -0.68 3.77 21.29
N TYR A 284 -0.28 4.99 20.91
CA TYR A 284 -0.49 5.49 19.54
C TYR A 284 0.49 4.89 18.52
N LEU A 285 1.69 4.50 18.97
CA LEU A 285 2.70 3.86 18.15
C LEU A 285 3.38 2.77 18.98
N GLU A 286 3.25 1.53 18.55
CA GLU A 286 4.03 0.40 19.07
C GLU A 286 4.99 -0.10 17.99
N ILE A 287 6.22 -0.43 18.38
CA ILE A 287 7.24 -1.03 17.52
C ILE A 287 7.47 -2.47 17.99
N GLY A 288 7.75 -3.37 17.06
CA GLY A 288 8.10 -4.75 17.32
C GLY A 288 9.30 -5.20 16.50
N ILE A 289 10.05 -6.17 17.02
CA ILE A 289 11.07 -6.90 16.27
C ILE A 289 10.67 -8.38 16.26
N VAL A 290 10.48 -8.92 15.07
CA VAL A 290 10.21 -10.34 14.86
C VAL A 290 11.53 -11.05 14.54
N SER A 291 11.76 -12.16 15.22
CA SER A 291 12.86 -13.10 14.94
C SER A 291 12.97 -13.45 13.45
N ALA A 292 14.19 -13.76 13.00
CA ALA A 292 14.48 -14.10 11.61
C ALA A 292 13.71 -15.32 11.07
N ASP A 293 13.29 -16.24 11.95
CA ASP A 293 12.46 -17.40 11.59
C ASP A 293 10.94 -17.13 11.66
N GLY A 294 10.55 -15.88 11.96
CA GLY A 294 9.17 -15.41 11.95
C GLY A 294 8.30 -15.93 13.11
N LYS A 295 8.88 -16.59 14.13
CA LYS A 295 8.09 -17.27 15.18
C LYS A 295 7.87 -16.45 16.44
N GLU A 296 8.83 -15.62 16.81
CA GLU A 296 8.80 -14.89 18.08
C GLU A 296 8.90 -13.39 17.86
N LEU A 297 8.12 -12.64 18.62
CA LEU A 297 8.29 -11.21 18.81
C LEU A 297 9.37 -11.02 19.89
N VAL A 298 10.61 -10.77 19.48
CA VAL A 298 11.78 -10.72 20.37
C VAL A 298 11.89 -9.40 21.13
N HIS A 299 11.21 -8.35 20.63
CA HIS A 299 11.12 -7.06 21.28
C HIS A 299 9.81 -6.37 20.90
N LYS A 300 9.23 -5.62 21.83
CA LYS A 300 8.02 -4.82 21.64
C LYS A 300 8.07 -3.61 22.56
N GLU A 301 7.88 -2.42 22.01
CA GLU A 301 7.96 -1.17 22.75
C GLU A 301 6.82 -0.21 22.40
N ASP A 302 6.30 0.50 23.40
CA ASP A 302 5.36 1.61 23.23
C ASP A 302 6.13 2.92 23.26
N ILE A 303 6.12 3.65 22.15
CA ILE A 303 6.93 4.86 21.97
C ILE A 303 6.42 6.07 22.79
N LYS A 304 5.28 5.92 23.48
CA LYS A 304 4.68 6.95 24.36
C LYS A 304 4.45 8.29 23.67
N LEU A 305 4.14 8.29 22.36
CA LEU A 305 3.76 9.52 21.67
C LEU A 305 2.54 10.18 22.35
N ASP A 306 2.49 11.51 22.30
CA ASP A 306 1.39 12.29 22.85
C ASP A 306 0.22 12.46 21.88
N ARG A 307 0.44 12.12 20.60
CA ARG A 307 -0.51 12.21 19.50
C ARG A 307 -0.38 11.00 18.59
N CYS A 308 -1.45 10.67 17.88
CA CYS A 308 -1.42 9.67 16.80
C CYS A 308 -0.94 10.36 15.52
N SER A 309 0.38 10.38 15.32
CA SER A 309 0.97 10.72 14.03
C SER A 309 0.69 9.58 13.05
N LEU A 310 0.17 9.89 11.87
CA LEU A 310 -0.01 8.92 10.79
C LEU A 310 1.36 8.58 10.20
N CYS A 311 2.08 7.71 10.89
CA CYS A 311 3.36 7.17 10.48
C CYS A 311 3.12 6.03 9.48
N HIS A 312 3.45 6.25 8.21
CA HIS A 312 3.23 5.29 7.14
C HIS A 312 4.39 4.30 6.95
N ASP A 313 5.62 4.77 7.12
CA ASP A 313 6.86 4.03 6.91
C ASP A 313 7.83 4.26 8.09
N ILE A 314 8.76 3.32 8.28
CA ILE A 314 9.78 3.35 9.33
C ILE A 314 11.16 3.11 8.72
N GLY A 315 12.16 3.84 9.20
CA GLY A 315 13.54 3.61 8.78
C GLY A 315 14.23 2.63 9.72
N ILE A 316 15.29 2.01 9.24
CA ILE A 316 16.18 1.17 10.04
C ILE A 316 17.63 1.44 9.65
N THR A 317 18.56 1.10 10.53
CA THR A 317 19.97 0.92 10.23
C THR A 317 20.43 -0.41 10.82
N SER A 318 21.72 -0.73 10.71
CA SER A 318 22.29 -1.89 11.42
C SER A 318 22.18 -1.80 12.94
N ARG A 319 21.90 -0.63 13.53
CA ARG A 319 21.80 -0.44 14.99
C ARG A 319 20.57 0.29 15.47
N TYR A 320 19.87 1.02 14.61
CA TYR A 320 18.80 1.91 15.01
C TYR A 320 17.51 1.70 14.22
N ILE A 321 16.41 2.13 14.81
CA ILE A 321 15.11 2.33 14.20
C ILE A 321 14.90 3.84 14.10
N VAL A 322 14.44 4.30 12.93
CA VAL A 322 14.19 5.71 12.62
C VAL A 322 12.67 5.93 12.58
N ILE A 323 12.17 6.75 13.50
CA ILE A 323 10.76 6.96 13.77
C ILE A 323 10.36 8.36 13.30
N LEU A 324 9.31 8.46 12.48
CA LEU A 324 8.77 9.73 11.99
C LEU A 324 7.58 10.18 12.87
N ASP A 325 7.73 11.28 13.62
CA ASP A 325 6.63 11.94 14.34
C ASP A 325 6.34 13.28 13.66
N LEU A 326 5.50 13.19 12.62
CA LEU A 326 5.16 14.28 11.71
C LEU A 326 3.74 14.80 11.97
N PRO A 327 3.43 16.06 11.63
CA PRO A 327 2.16 16.70 11.99
C PRO A 327 0.96 16.32 11.12
N LEU A 328 0.96 15.15 10.48
CA LEU A 328 -0.25 14.54 9.94
C LEU A 328 -0.90 13.68 11.02
N ILE A 329 -1.95 14.19 11.65
CA ILE A 329 -2.46 13.64 12.91
C ILE A 329 -3.84 13.02 12.71
N VAL A 330 -4.04 11.82 13.25
CA VAL A 330 -5.35 11.19 13.43
C VAL A 330 -5.87 11.53 14.84
N ASP A 331 -7.03 12.20 14.94
CA ASP A 331 -7.63 12.53 16.24
C ASP A 331 -9.14 12.32 16.23
N SER A 332 -9.59 11.25 16.88
CA SER A 332 -11.01 10.94 17.03
C SER A 332 -11.78 12.01 17.83
N ASN A 333 -11.12 12.76 18.72
CA ASN A 333 -11.76 13.85 19.46
C ASN A 333 -12.11 15.04 18.57
N ARG A 334 -11.44 15.21 17.43
CA ARG A 334 -11.84 16.24 16.44
C ARG A 334 -13.24 15.99 15.92
N LEU A 335 -13.66 14.73 15.80
CA LEU A 335 -15.03 14.41 15.38
C LEU A 335 -16.06 14.94 16.39
N LEU A 336 -15.76 14.91 17.69
CA LEU A 336 -16.65 15.49 18.71
C LEU A 336 -16.71 17.03 18.63
N LYS A 337 -15.67 17.66 18.06
CA LYS A 337 -15.54 19.11 17.87
C LYS A 337 -15.91 19.58 16.46
N ARG A 338 -16.57 18.73 15.64
CA ARG A 338 -16.95 19.04 14.24
C ARG A 338 -15.76 19.29 13.29
N GLY A 339 -14.61 18.68 13.58
CA GLY A 339 -13.43 18.68 12.70
C GLY A 339 -13.27 17.37 11.93
N PRO A 340 -12.30 17.30 11.00
CA PRO A 340 -11.95 16.08 10.27
C PRO A 340 -11.18 15.09 11.16
N LEU A 341 -11.26 13.79 10.84
CA LEU A 341 -10.55 12.73 11.55
C LEU A 341 -9.03 12.85 11.38
N ILE A 342 -8.58 13.05 10.14
CA ILE A 342 -7.18 13.20 9.75
C ILE A 342 -6.96 14.67 9.33
N LYS A 343 -5.90 15.29 9.84
CA LYS A 343 -5.54 16.67 9.49
C LYS A 343 -4.04 16.88 9.57
N TYR A 344 -3.50 17.58 8.59
CA TYR A 344 -2.15 18.13 8.65
C TYR A 344 -2.15 19.45 9.44
N GLU A 345 -1.43 19.48 10.55
CA GLU A 345 -1.32 20.63 11.46
C GLU A 345 -0.01 21.38 11.19
N LYS A 346 -0.02 22.28 10.20
CA LYS A 346 1.17 23.01 9.71
C LYS A 346 2.02 23.70 10.80
N GLU A 347 1.38 24.16 11.86
CA GLU A 347 2.02 24.91 12.95
C GLU A 347 2.54 24.00 14.09
N GLU A 348 2.28 22.69 14.02
CA GLU A 348 2.74 21.73 15.01
C GLU A 348 4.18 21.28 14.72
N TYR A 349 4.86 20.78 15.75
CA TYR A 349 6.23 20.30 15.62
C TYR A 349 6.33 19.07 14.69
N ALA A 350 7.51 18.90 14.10
CA ALA A 350 7.94 17.67 13.45
C ALA A 350 9.28 17.24 14.02
N ARG A 351 9.46 15.94 14.22
CA ARG A 351 10.71 15.39 14.75
C ARG A 351 10.96 13.98 14.23
N ILE A 352 12.23 13.61 14.16
CA ILE A 352 12.68 12.26 13.83
C ILE A 352 13.34 11.65 15.07
N GLY A 353 12.88 10.48 15.47
CA GLY A 353 13.39 9.72 16.61
C GLY A 353 14.38 8.64 16.17
N ILE A 354 15.53 8.58 16.82
CA ILE A 354 16.51 7.50 16.62
C ILE A 354 16.54 6.63 17.88
N MET A 355 16.07 5.40 17.74
CA MET A 355 16.00 4.42 18.83
C MET A 355 16.97 3.27 18.54
N PRO A 356 17.81 2.82 19.49
CA PRO A 356 18.53 1.54 19.34
C PRO A 356 17.54 0.39 19.07
N LEU A 357 17.91 -0.62 18.27
CA LEU A 357 17.01 -1.71 17.87
C LEU A 357 16.24 -2.35 19.04
N TYR A 358 16.93 -2.63 20.15
CA TYR A 358 16.34 -3.21 21.37
C TYR A 358 16.25 -2.18 22.52
N GLY A 359 16.17 -0.90 22.16
CA GLY A 359 15.99 0.20 23.10
C GLY A 359 14.55 0.34 23.57
N ASP A 360 14.33 1.24 24.51
CA ASP A 360 13.01 1.60 25.02
C ASP A 360 12.68 3.08 24.68
N GLU A 361 11.52 3.57 25.12
CA GLU A 361 11.09 4.95 24.91
C GLU A 361 12.07 5.99 25.46
N ASN A 362 12.78 5.65 26.54
CA ASN A 362 13.76 6.54 27.19
C ASN A 362 15.10 6.59 26.42
N SER A 363 15.36 5.60 25.57
CA SER A 363 16.57 5.51 24.75
C SER A 363 16.49 6.29 23.44
N ILE A 364 15.32 6.85 23.10
CA ILE A 364 15.09 7.56 21.85
C ILE A 364 15.75 8.93 21.90
N GLN A 365 16.58 9.22 20.91
CA GLN A 365 17.08 10.57 20.66
C GLN A 365 16.22 11.25 19.61
N TRP A 366 15.51 12.31 20.00
CA TRP A 366 14.64 13.10 19.13
C TRP A 366 15.39 14.28 18.51
N PHE A 367 15.15 14.49 17.22
CA PHE A 367 15.71 15.59 16.43
C PHE A 367 14.57 16.40 15.82
N GLU A 368 14.51 17.70 16.11
CA GLU A 368 13.52 18.59 15.50
C GLU A 368 13.87 18.82 14.02
N VAL A 369 12.86 18.76 13.14
CA VAL A 369 12.99 18.97 11.69
C VAL A 369 11.91 19.92 11.20
N GLU A 370 12.06 20.48 10.00
CA GLU A 370 11.00 21.26 9.38
C GLU A 370 9.68 20.46 9.24
N PRO A 371 8.51 21.04 9.61
CA PRO A 371 7.21 20.42 9.39
C PRO A 371 7.00 19.95 7.95
N ASN A 372 6.57 18.69 7.82
CA ASN A 372 6.36 18.03 6.54
C ASN A 372 5.45 16.81 6.66
N SER A 373 5.04 16.27 5.52
CA SER A 373 4.39 14.96 5.42
C SER A 373 5.28 14.04 4.58
N THR A 374 5.90 13.04 5.19
CA THR A 374 6.74 12.05 4.49
C THR A 374 6.10 10.67 4.66
N PHE A 375 5.70 10.06 3.54
CA PHE A 375 5.09 8.72 3.55
C PHE A 375 6.15 7.64 3.32
N HIS A 376 6.93 7.75 2.24
CA HIS A 376 7.92 6.72 1.90
C HIS A 376 9.35 7.15 2.22
N ILE A 377 10.11 6.21 2.77
CA ILE A 377 11.54 6.34 3.02
C ILE A 377 12.29 5.65 1.87
N ILE A 378 13.27 6.35 1.30
CA ILE A 378 14.17 5.79 0.28
C ILE A 378 15.14 4.82 0.94
N ASN A 379 15.88 5.30 1.95
CA ASN A 379 16.73 4.49 2.80
C ASN A 379 17.12 5.27 4.06
N SER A 380 17.63 4.57 5.06
CA SER A 380 18.32 5.17 6.20
C SER A 380 19.58 4.39 6.53
N PHE A 381 20.64 5.07 6.92
CA PHE A 381 21.93 4.44 7.20
C PHE A 381 22.76 5.31 8.14
N GLU A 382 23.89 4.77 8.57
CA GLU A 382 24.80 5.46 9.46
C GLU A 382 26.03 5.97 8.70
N ASP A 383 26.44 7.21 9.00
CA ASP A 383 27.61 7.85 8.41
C ASP A 383 28.44 8.53 9.52
N GLY A 384 29.39 7.78 10.08
CA GLY A 384 30.22 8.24 11.20
C GLY A 384 29.41 8.44 12.49
N HIS A 385 29.07 9.69 12.82
CA HIS A 385 28.26 10.04 14.00
C HIS A 385 26.84 10.47 13.63
N GLU A 386 26.49 10.40 12.35
CA GLU A 386 25.19 10.79 11.84
C GLU A 386 24.36 9.54 11.51
N VAL A 387 23.07 9.62 11.76
CA VAL A 387 22.08 8.81 11.05
C VAL A 387 21.53 9.65 9.90
N VAL A 388 21.64 9.13 8.69
CA VAL A 388 21.16 9.78 7.47
C VAL A 388 19.86 9.10 7.06
N LEU A 389 18.85 9.92 6.76
CA LEU A 389 17.56 9.49 6.22
C LEU A 389 17.33 10.17 4.88
N TRP A 390 16.99 9.38 3.87
CA TRP A 390 16.48 9.88 2.60
C TRP A 390 15.00 9.51 2.48
N GLY A 391 14.15 10.49 2.17
CA GLY A 391 12.71 10.28 2.08
C GLY A 391 12.04 11.11 1.00
N CYS A 392 10.80 10.75 0.69
CA CYS A 392 9.92 11.46 -0.22
C CYS A 392 9.04 12.43 0.58
N ARG A 393 9.51 13.68 0.70
CA ARG A 393 8.92 14.75 1.52
C ARG A 393 7.88 15.55 0.74
N ALA A 394 6.65 15.59 1.23
CA ALA A 394 5.62 16.56 0.83
C ALA A 394 5.52 17.71 1.86
N LEU A 395 5.05 18.87 1.41
CA LEU A 395 4.91 20.08 2.23
C LEU A 395 3.50 20.24 2.81
N ASP A 396 2.57 19.37 2.41
CA ASP A 396 1.19 19.33 2.87
C ASP A 396 0.66 17.88 2.88
N SER A 397 -0.59 17.68 3.30
CA SER A 397 -1.20 16.35 3.45
C SER A 397 -1.27 15.57 2.13
N ILE A 398 -0.61 14.41 2.05
CA ILE A 398 -0.70 13.49 0.90
C ILE A 398 -2.12 12.87 0.78
N ILE A 399 -2.88 12.84 1.89
CA ILE A 399 -4.29 12.46 1.91
C ILE A 399 -5.12 13.75 1.94
N PRO A 400 -5.64 14.24 0.79
CA PRO A 400 -6.32 15.52 0.75
C PRO A 400 -7.64 15.50 1.53
N GLY A 401 -7.92 16.58 2.25
CA GLY A 401 -9.15 16.78 3.01
C GLY A 401 -10.40 16.88 2.12
N PRO A 402 -11.60 16.91 2.72
CA PRO A 402 -12.88 17.03 1.99
C PRO A 402 -13.03 18.32 1.16
N GLU A 403 -12.26 19.35 1.45
CA GLU A 403 -12.28 20.63 0.75
C GLU A 403 -11.09 20.83 -0.20
N ASP A 404 -10.12 19.90 -0.20
CA ASP A 404 -8.86 20.04 -0.93
C ASP A 404 -8.89 19.19 -2.20
N GLY A 405 -8.80 19.82 -3.37
CA GLY A 405 -8.38 19.14 -4.61
C GLY A 405 -6.84 19.15 -4.72
N LEU A 406 -6.26 18.37 -5.65
CA LEU A 406 -4.82 18.31 -5.89
C LEU A 406 -4.19 19.60 -6.45
N ASN A 407 -4.84 20.74 -6.35
CA ASN A 407 -4.47 21.98 -7.05
C ASN A 407 -3.20 22.68 -6.51
N GLU A 408 -2.43 22.05 -5.61
CA GLU A 408 -1.20 22.60 -5.06
C GLU A 408 -0.03 21.61 -5.20
N SER A 409 1.08 22.07 -5.77
CA SER A 409 2.35 21.32 -5.87
C SER A 409 2.93 20.89 -4.51
N LYS A 410 2.40 21.43 -3.41
CA LYS A 410 2.81 21.10 -2.04
C LYS A 410 2.44 19.68 -1.63
N LEU A 411 1.44 19.09 -2.28
CA LEU A 411 0.95 17.73 -2.02
C LEU A 411 1.88 16.66 -2.61
N PHE A 412 2.67 17.00 -3.63
CA PHE A 412 3.60 16.06 -4.24
C PHE A 412 4.92 15.99 -3.47
N SER A 413 5.43 14.77 -3.33
CA SER A 413 6.68 14.49 -2.65
C SER A 413 7.91 14.86 -3.48
N ARG A 414 9.03 15.12 -2.80
CA ARG A 414 10.36 15.41 -3.38
C ARG A 414 11.42 14.62 -2.61
N CYS A 415 12.49 14.21 -3.28
CA CYS A 415 13.61 13.57 -2.59
C CYS A 415 14.32 14.56 -1.66
N TYR A 416 14.43 14.18 -0.39
CA TYR A 416 14.92 15.03 0.67
C TYR A 416 15.85 14.23 1.60
N GLU A 417 16.86 14.90 2.15
CA GLU A 417 17.84 14.32 3.07
C GLU A 417 17.72 14.96 4.45
N TRP A 418 17.75 14.14 5.49
CA TRP A 418 18.01 14.55 6.87
C TRP A 418 19.28 13.86 7.36
N ARG A 419 20.22 14.62 7.91
CA ARG A 419 21.42 14.12 8.59
C ARG A 419 21.33 14.51 10.06
N LEU A 420 21.27 13.50 10.92
CA LEU A 420 20.97 13.63 12.35
C LEU A 420 22.21 13.27 13.14
N ASN A 421 22.89 14.26 13.72
CA ASN A 421 24.15 14.03 14.43
C ASN A 421 23.90 13.52 15.85
N MET A 422 24.18 12.24 16.10
CA MET A 422 23.93 11.57 17.38
C MET A 422 24.78 12.12 18.53
N LYS A 423 25.86 12.86 18.27
CA LYS A 423 26.71 13.45 19.32
C LYS A 423 26.36 14.89 19.64
N SER A 424 26.18 15.73 18.61
CA SER A 424 25.92 17.16 18.80
C SER A 424 24.44 17.50 18.92
N GLY A 425 23.54 16.64 18.46
CA GLY A 425 22.11 16.95 18.30
C GLY A 425 21.80 17.82 17.08
N GLU A 426 22.80 18.15 16.27
CA GLU A 426 22.62 18.96 15.06
C GLU A 426 21.83 18.20 13.99
N VAL A 427 20.93 18.93 13.32
CA VAL A 427 20.19 18.48 12.15
C VAL A 427 20.64 19.28 10.94
N LYS A 428 20.93 18.58 9.85
CA LYS A 428 21.10 19.19 8.53
C LYS A 428 20.09 18.57 7.60
N GLU A 429 19.38 19.39 6.86
CA GLU A 429 18.37 18.91 5.92
C GLU A 429 18.42 19.70 4.61
N LYS A 430 18.18 19.03 3.48
CA LYS A 430 18.30 19.62 2.14
C LYS A 430 17.51 18.85 1.08
N TYR A 431 17.21 19.52 -0.04
CA TYR A 431 16.69 18.83 -1.22
C TYR A 431 17.80 18.05 -1.92
N LEU A 432 17.49 16.83 -2.36
CA LEU A 432 18.42 16.03 -3.16
C LEU A 432 18.30 16.36 -4.66
N THR A 433 17.07 16.53 -5.14
CA THR A 433 16.75 16.72 -6.57
C THR A 433 16.20 18.11 -6.88
N GLY A 434 16.21 19.02 -5.89
CA GLY A 434 15.62 20.35 -5.96
C GLY A 434 14.10 20.37 -5.74
N PRO A 435 13.51 21.56 -5.52
CA PRO A 435 12.10 21.71 -5.14
C PRO A 435 11.11 21.54 -6.30
N GLU A 436 11.58 21.54 -7.53
CA GLU A 436 10.73 21.49 -8.75
C GLU A 436 10.55 20.07 -9.32
N LYS A 437 11.15 19.06 -8.70
CA LYS A 437 11.11 17.67 -9.17
C LYS A 437 10.27 16.83 -8.22
N PHE A 438 9.08 16.48 -8.66
CA PHE A 438 8.12 15.69 -7.88
C PHE A 438 8.29 14.20 -8.16
N MET A 439 8.52 13.41 -7.12
CA MET A 439 8.73 11.98 -7.24
C MET A 439 8.44 11.25 -5.92
N ASP A 440 8.01 10.00 -6.04
CA ASP A 440 7.62 9.15 -4.92
C ASP A 440 7.85 7.66 -5.26
N PHE A 441 7.37 6.76 -4.39
CA PHE A 441 7.51 5.31 -4.50
C PHE A 441 8.96 4.88 -4.74
N PRO A 442 9.86 5.20 -3.80
CA PRO A 442 11.26 4.89 -3.95
C PRO A 442 11.54 3.40 -3.87
N VAL A 443 12.56 2.98 -4.61
CA VAL A 443 13.06 1.61 -4.67
C VAL A 443 14.59 1.67 -4.63
N ILE A 444 15.20 0.75 -3.92
CA ILE A 444 16.65 0.52 -3.91
C ILE A 444 16.93 -0.96 -4.14
N ASN A 445 18.19 -1.33 -4.39
CA ASN A 445 18.61 -2.71 -4.23
C ASN A 445 18.40 -3.11 -2.74
N ALA A 446 17.49 -4.05 -2.48
CA ALA A 446 17.08 -4.44 -1.13
C ALA A 446 18.24 -4.98 -0.27
N SER A 447 19.35 -5.42 -0.89
CA SER A 447 20.57 -5.82 -0.17
C SER A 447 21.21 -4.65 0.58
N PHE A 448 20.84 -3.41 0.26
CA PHE A 448 21.35 -2.19 0.85
C PHE A 448 20.35 -1.47 1.77
N THR A 449 19.17 -2.05 2.03
CA THR A 449 18.24 -1.51 3.02
C THR A 449 18.93 -1.40 4.38
N GLY A 450 18.90 -0.22 5.01
CA GLY A 450 19.50 0.00 6.33
C GLY A 450 21.01 0.25 6.33
N ILE A 451 21.66 0.25 5.16
CA ILE A 451 23.09 0.53 5.00
C ILE A 451 23.33 1.53 3.88
N LYS A 452 24.50 2.18 3.87
CA LYS A 452 24.81 3.24 2.90
C LYS A 452 24.82 2.67 1.48
N ASN A 453 24.12 3.35 0.58
CA ASN A 453 23.93 2.96 -0.81
C ASN A 453 24.21 4.16 -1.74
N ARG A 454 24.50 3.89 -3.03
CA ARG A 454 24.84 4.88 -4.05
C ARG A 454 23.71 5.14 -5.04
N TYR A 455 22.77 4.21 -5.20
CA TYR A 455 21.72 4.30 -6.20
C TYR A 455 20.33 4.11 -5.60
N GLY A 456 19.38 4.89 -6.12
CA GLY A 456 17.96 4.73 -5.83
C GLY A 456 17.12 5.00 -7.07
N TYR A 457 15.87 4.60 -7.02
CA TYR A 457 14.94 4.73 -8.14
C TYR A 457 13.61 5.25 -7.62
N THR A 458 12.98 6.16 -8.36
CA THR A 458 11.68 6.73 -7.98
C THR A 458 10.77 6.83 -9.19
N GLN A 459 9.47 6.87 -8.94
CA GLN A 459 8.47 7.20 -9.94
C GLN A 459 8.26 8.72 -9.95
N VAL A 460 8.33 9.35 -11.11
CA VAL A 460 8.25 10.81 -11.27
C VAL A 460 6.84 11.21 -11.62
N VAL A 461 6.29 12.16 -10.86
CA VAL A 461 4.93 12.66 -11.04
C VAL A 461 4.85 13.42 -12.36
N ASP A 462 3.81 13.15 -13.16
CA ASP A 462 3.35 14.02 -14.25
C ASP A 462 2.35 15.02 -13.66
N PRO A 463 2.73 16.30 -13.45
CA PRO A 463 1.86 17.24 -12.76
C PRO A 463 0.60 17.54 -13.57
N ALA A 464 0.72 17.69 -14.89
CA ALA A 464 -0.40 18.06 -15.75
C ALA A 464 -1.46 16.95 -15.75
N ALA A 465 -1.03 15.70 -15.90
CA ALA A 465 -1.91 14.55 -15.84
C ALA A 465 -2.52 14.38 -14.44
N SER A 466 -1.74 14.62 -13.38
CA SER A 466 -2.19 14.49 -12.00
C SER A 466 -3.26 15.51 -11.63
N TYR A 467 -3.06 16.80 -11.98
CA TYR A 467 -4.06 17.84 -11.76
C TYR A 467 -5.35 17.58 -12.53
N SER A 468 -5.25 17.09 -13.78
CA SER A 468 -6.42 16.75 -14.60
C SER A 468 -7.18 15.52 -14.09
N ALA A 469 -6.51 14.64 -13.35
CA ALA A 469 -7.10 13.43 -12.78
C ALA A 469 -7.51 13.60 -11.32
N ASP A 470 -7.11 14.69 -10.66
CA ASP A 470 -7.24 14.88 -9.20
C ASP A 470 -6.70 13.68 -8.40
N ILE A 471 -5.69 12.99 -8.95
CA ILE A 471 -4.97 11.85 -8.36
C ILE A 471 -3.53 11.82 -8.92
N PRO A 472 -2.51 11.41 -8.14
CA PRO A 472 -1.13 11.33 -8.64
C PRO A 472 -0.98 10.33 -9.81
N LYS A 473 -0.28 10.76 -10.86
CA LYS A 473 0.10 9.95 -12.02
C LYS A 473 1.59 10.05 -12.26
N TYR A 474 2.22 8.94 -12.64
CA TYR A 474 3.68 8.86 -12.75
C TYR A 474 4.14 8.60 -14.18
N GLY A 475 4.61 9.64 -14.86
CA GLY A 475 4.95 9.62 -16.29
C GLY A 475 6.41 9.30 -16.61
N ALA A 476 7.25 9.05 -15.60
CA ALA A 476 8.64 8.63 -15.81
C ALA A 476 9.18 7.82 -14.61
N LEU A 477 10.31 7.15 -14.84
CA LEU A 477 11.19 6.65 -13.77
C LEU A 477 12.41 7.56 -13.66
N ALA A 478 12.95 7.72 -12.46
CA ALA A 478 14.21 8.41 -12.21
C ALA A 478 15.19 7.48 -11.50
N LYS A 479 16.44 7.47 -11.96
CA LYS A 479 17.59 6.86 -11.27
C LYS A 479 18.37 7.97 -10.57
N LEU A 480 18.54 7.84 -9.27
CA LEU A 480 19.19 8.77 -8.36
C LEU A 480 20.62 8.30 -8.10
N TYR A 481 21.61 9.18 -8.29
CA TYR A 481 23.02 8.89 -8.07
C TYR A 481 23.51 9.60 -6.79
N PHE A 482 23.35 8.96 -5.64
CA PHE A 482 23.71 9.53 -4.34
C PHE A 482 25.23 9.72 -4.24
N GLY A 483 25.66 10.96 -3.96
CA GLY A 483 27.07 11.33 -3.87
C GLY A 483 27.72 11.74 -5.20
N GLU A 484 27.00 11.68 -6.32
CA GLU A 484 27.42 12.28 -7.58
C GLU A 484 26.71 13.63 -7.77
N PRO A 485 27.43 14.77 -7.80
CA PRO A 485 26.80 16.08 -7.99
C PRO A 485 26.29 16.24 -9.42
N CYS A 486 25.18 16.96 -9.59
CA CYS A 486 24.64 17.30 -10.90
C CYS A 486 25.59 18.26 -11.64
N SER A 487 26.08 17.86 -12.81
CA SER A 487 27.02 18.64 -13.62
C SER A 487 26.37 19.75 -14.48
N GLU A 488 25.05 19.77 -14.59
CA GLU A 488 24.31 20.64 -15.52
C GLU A 488 24.03 22.05 -15.00
N PHE A 489 24.25 22.31 -13.70
CA PHE A 489 24.11 23.63 -13.12
C PHE A 489 25.50 24.16 -12.70
N PRO A 490 26.05 25.19 -13.37
CA PRO A 490 27.23 25.86 -12.88
C PRO A 490 26.94 26.40 -11.47
N VAL A 491 27.87 26.18 -10.55
CA VAL A 491 27.86 26.77 -9.21
C VAL A 491 27.84 28.31 -9.36
N GLY A 492 26.65 28.90 -9.42
CA GLY A 492 26.46 30.34 -9.35
C GLY A 492 26.64 30.82 -7.91
N GLU A 493 27.02 32.08 -7.73
CA GLU A 493 27.42 32.71 -6.45
C GLU A 493 26.34 32.75 -5.34
N THR A 494 25.18 32.13 -5.56
CA THR A 494 24.15 31.87 -4.55
C THR A 494 24.22 30.41 -4.16
N GLN A 495 24.31 30.10 -2.86
CA GLN A 495 24.31 28.76 -2.24
C GLN A 495 23.23 27.81 -2.80
N GLN A 496 23.38 27.31 -4.02
CA GLN A 496 22.60 26.20 -4.53
C GLN A 496 23.11 24.96 -3.82
N GLU A 497 22.24 24.34 -3.03
CA GLU A 497 22.49 23.03 -2.44
C GLU A 497 23.05 22.10 -3.53
N GLU A 498 24.14 21.38 -3.24
CA GLU A 498 24.71 20.40 -4.16
C GLU A 498 23.66 19.30 -4.41
N LEU A 499 22.93 19.46 -5.52
CA LEU A 499 21.94 18.51 -6.02
C LEU A 499 22.62 17.27 -6.58
N ILE A 500 21.98 16.12 -6.43
CA ILE A 500 22.50 14.87 -6.99
C ILE A 500 22.22 14.77 -8.49
N ARG A 501 23.05 14.00 -9.20
CA ARG A 501 22.78 13.59 -10.58
C ARG A 501 21.55 12.68 -10.61
N VAL A 502 20.68 12.91 -11.59
CA VAL A 502 19.46 12.13 -11.82
C VAL A 502 19.34 11.82 -13.31
N GLU A 503 19.04 10.57 -13.64
CA GLU A 503 18.68 10.16 -15.00
C GLU A 503 17.21 9.82 -15.07
N TYR A 504 16.55 10.30 -16.12
CA TYR A 504 15.10 10.12 -16.30
C TYR A 504 14.82 9.21 -17.48
N HIS A 505 13.93 8.24 -17.27
CA HIS A 505 13.31 7.45 -18.31
C HIS A 505 11.84 7.88 -18.44
N THR A 506 11.58 8.81 -19.37
CA THR A 506 10.23 9.35 -19.63
C THR A 506 9.44 8.41 -20.52
N PHE A 507 8.22 8.08 -20.11
CA PHE A 507 7.33 7.27 -20.92
C PHE A 507 6.70 8.08 -22.05
N GLU A 508 6.07 7.37 -22.99
CA GLU A 508 5.24 8.02 -23.99
C GLU A 508 4.08 8.79 -23.34
N ARG A 509 3.51 9.72 -24.11
CA ARG A 509 2.35 10.51 -23.64
C ARG A 509 1.23 9.57 -23.19
N ASN A 510 0.57 9.92 -22.08
CA ASN A 510 -0.53 9.15 -21.49
C ASN A 510 -0.17 7.71 -21.09
N VAL A 511 1.13 7.42 -20.93
CA VAL A 511 1.62 6.18 -20.34
C VAL A 511 2.11 6.46 -18.93
N PHE A 512 1.54 5.77 -17.95
CA PHE A 512 1.86 5.98 -16.53
C PHE A 512 2.28 4.67 -15.87
N CYS A 513 3.26 4.72 -14.98
CA CYS A 513 3.77 3.54 -14.26
C CYS A 513 3.22 3.42 -12.84
N THR A 514 3.36 2.21 -12.27
CA THR A 514 3.14 1.93 -10.85
C THR A 514 3.78 0.62 -10.42
N GLY A 515 4.11 0.52 -9.12
CA GLY A 515 4.57 -0.72 -8.49
C GLY A 515 5.97 -1.16 -8.93
N SER A 516 6.90 -0.21 -9.10
CA SER A 516 8.27 -0.54 -9.51
C SER A 516 9.03 -1.39 -8.48
N ALA A 517 9.90 -2.28 -8.94
CA ALA A 517 10.82 -3.06 -8.11
C ALA A 517 12.20 -3.17 -8.77
N PHE A 518 13.26 -3.28 -7.95
CA PHE A 518 14.61 -3.57 -8.42
C PHE A 518 14.84 -5.08 -8.43
N VAL A 519 15.29 -5.59 -9.56
CA VAL A 519 15.62 -7.00 -9.79
C VAL A 519 17.14 -7.10 -9.93
N PRO A 520 17.87 -7.61 -8.92
CA PRO A 520 19.31 -7.77 -9.03
C PRO A 520 19.66 -8.79 -10.11
N LYS A 521 20.72 -8.52 -10.86
CA LYS A 521 21.32 -9.50 -11.77
C LYS A 521 21.97 -10.61 -10.96
N GLU A 522 21.69 -11.86 -11.33
CA GLU A 522 22.35 -13.00 -10.69
C GLU A 522 23.86 -12.94 -10.96
N GLY A 523 24.66 -12.94 -9.89
CA GLY A 523 26.12 -12.74 -9.97
C GLY A 523 26.55 -11.31 -10.32
N GLY A 524 25.65 -10.33 -10.24
CA GLY A 524 25.99 -8.90 -10.32
C GLY A 524 27.00 -8.49 -9.24
N ILE A 525 27.88 -7.53 -9.57
CA ILE A 525 28.97 -7.08 -8.70
C ILE A 525 28.68 -5.68 -8.18
N GLU A 526 28.19 -4.80 -9.05
CA GLU A 526 27.83 -3.44 -8.68
C GLU A 526 26.44 -3.36 -8.05
N GLU A 527 26.22 -2.32 -7.24
CA GLU A 527 24.97 -2.11 -6.51
C GLU A 527 23.74 -1.99 -7.42
N ASP A 528 23.90 -1.35 -8.59
CA ASP A 528 22.88 -1.16 -9.61
C ASP A 528 22.93 -2.19 -10.74
N ASP A 529 23.69 -3.28 -10.61
CA ASP A 529 23.67 -4.38 -11.58
C ASP A 529 22.34 -5.11 -11.52
N GLY A 530 21.42 -4.73 -12.40
CA GLY A 530 20.08 -5.28 -12.43
C GLY A 530 19.14 -4.51 -13.34
N TRP A 531 17.85 -4.64 -13.03
CA TRP A 531 16.77 -4.01 -13.78
C TRP A 531 15.73 -3.40 -12.84
N ILE A 532 15.05 -2.35 -13.31
CA ILE A 532 13.75 -1.95 -12.78
C ILE A 532 12.66 -2.65 -13.57
N ILE A 533 11.77 -3.33 -12.88
CA ILE A 533 10.53 -3.87 -13.43
C ILE A 533 9.35 -3.06 -12.90
N THR A 534 8.39 -2.70 -13.75
CA THR A 534 7.21 -1.93 -13.34
C THR A 534 6.03 -2.17 -14.27
N PHE A 535 4.81 -2.05 -13.75
CA PHE A 535 3.62 -2.01 -14.59
C PHE A 535 3.49 -0.62 -15.22
N VAL A 536 3.17 -0.56 -16.51
CA VAL A 536 2.80 0.67 -17.21
C VAL A 536 1.42 0.52 -17.82
N HIS A 537 0.65 1.60 -17.87
CA HIS A 537 -0.67 1.63 -18.47
C HIS A 537 -0.77 2.78 -19.45
N ASN A 538 -1.14 2.46 -20.69
CA ASN A 538 -1.41 3.43 -21.74
C ASN A 538 -2.91 3.77 -21.72
N GLU A 539 -3.24 4.99 -21.26
CA GLU A 539 -4.63 5.42 -21.10
C GLU A 539 -5.34 5.70 -22.43
N ASP A 540 -4.60 5.94 -23.52
CA ASP A 540 -5.19 6.14 -24.86
C ASP A 540 -5.72 4.82 -25.44
N THR A 541 -5.04 3.71 -25.17
CA THR A 541 -5.40 2.37 -25.66
C THR A 541 -6.16 1.54 -24.62
N GLY A 542 -6.07 1.89 -23.34
CA GLY A 542 -6.59 1.12 -22.23
C GLY A 542 -5.77 -0.15 -21.93
N ILE A 543 -4.53 -0.19 -22.40
CA ILE A 543 -3.70 -1.39 -22.35
C ILE A 543 -2.61 -1.27 -21.28
N SER A 544 -2.54 -2.28 -20.42
CA SER A 544 -1.47 -2.44 -19.42
C SER A 544 -0.37 -3.36 -19.91
N GLN A 545 0.86 -3.03 -19.52
CA GLN A 545 2.10 -3.70 -19.91
C GLN A 545 3.03 -3.82 -18.70
N VAL A 546 4.05 -4.66 -18.78
CA VAL A 546 5.15 -4.65 -17.82
C VAL A 546 6.45 -4.31 -18.53
N GLY A 547 7.04 -3.19 -18.12
CA GLY A 547 8.31 -2.69 -18.64
C GLY A 547 9.48 -3.17 -17.80
N GLN A 548 10.58 -3.50 -18.47
CA GLN A 548 11.86 -3.82 -17.88
C GLN A 548 12.90 -2.79 -18.35
N PHE A 549 13.58 -2.15 -17.41
CA PHE A 549 14.53 -1.07 -17.68
C PHE A 549 15.88 -1.45 -17.09
N MET A 550 16.93 -1.49 -17.93
CA MET A 550 18.29 -1.81 -17.50
C MET A 550 18.86 -0.68 -16.63
N CYS A 551 19.42 -1.05 -15.48
CA CYS A 551 19.93 -0.08 -14.51
C CYS A 551 21.36 0.38 -14.83
N SER A 552 22.21 -0.49 -15.38
CA SER A 552 23.58 -0.22 -15.75
C SER A 552 23.86 -0.65 -17.21
N TYR A 553 24.51 0.21 -17.99
CA TYR A 553 25.01 -0.11 -19.35
C TYR A 553 26.51 -0.40 -19.28
N ASN A 554 26.90 -1.51 -18.66
CA ASN A 554 28.30 -1.97 -18.68
C ASN A 554 28.52 -3.04 -19.74
#